data_AF-A0A382WGN2-F1
#
_entry.id   AF-A0A382WGN2-F1
#
_cell.length_a   1.000
_cell.length_b   1.000
_cell.length_c   1.000
_cell.angle_alpha   90.00
_cell.angle_beta   90.00
_cell.angle_gamma   90.00
#
_symmetry.space_group_name_H-M   'P 1'
#
loop_
_entity.id
_entity.type
_entity.pdbx_description
1 polymer ?
#
loop_
_entity_poly.entity_id
_entity_poly.type
_entity_poly.pdbx_seq_one_letter_code
_entity_poly.pdbx_strand_id
1 'polypeptide(L)'
;MEKINFQDTRPTIEKHMLADGMEQVIDLHNSHGSWMVDGRNGKEYLDLFSMFASMSIGYNHPYVLDNTDRLTAAAINKPTNSD
;
A
#
# COMPACT_ATOMS: atom_id res chain seq x y z
N MET A 1 -2.23 0.04 -19.79
CA MET A 1 -2.94 -0.60 -18.66
C MET A 1 -4.07 0.34 -18.30
N GLU A 2 -5.32 -0.07 -18.44
CA GLU A 2 -6.44 0.74 -17.94
C GLU A 2 -6.27 0.93 -16.43
N LYS A 3 -6.46 2.16 -15.96
CA LYS A 3 -6.49 2.44 -14.52
C LYS A 3 -7.76 1.81 -13.96
N ILE A 4 -7.61 0.78 -13.13
CA ILE A 4 -8.72 0.17 -12.40
C ILE A 4 -9.23 1.18 -11.36
N ASN A 5 -10.55 1.39 -11.30
CA ASN A 5 -11.19 2.17 -10.25
C ASN A 5 -11.19 1.36 -8.94
N PHE A 6 -11.10 2.02 -7.79
CA PHE A 6 -11.27 1.39 -6.47
C PHE A 6 -12.47 0.44 -6.40
N GLN A 7 -13.62 0.81 -6.99
CA GLN A 7 -14.82 -0.03 -6.98
C GLN A 7 -14.70 -1.33 -7.79
N ASP A 8 -13.86 -1.34 -8.81
CA ASP A 8 -13.68 -2.49 -9.69
C ASP A 8 -12.53 -3.40 -9.27
N THR A 9 -11.86 -3.08 -8.16
CA THR A 9 -10.67 -3.81 -7.67
C THR A 9 -11.00 -5.27 -7.35
N ARG A 10 -12.01 -5.51 -6.49
CA ARG A 10 -12.36 -6.88 -6.06
C ARG A 10 -12.92 -7.74 -7.21
N PRO A 11 -13.86 -7.24 -8.04
CA PRO A 11 -14.33 -7.98 -9.23
C PRO A 11 -13.23 -8.26 -10.27
N THR A 12 -12.16 -7.49 -10.28
CA THR A 12 -11.02 -7.74 -11.17
C THR A 12 -10.10 -8.83 -10.61
N ILE A 13 -9.82 -8.79 -9.32
CA ILE A 13 -8.99 -9.78 -8.63
C ILE A 13 -9.66 -11.16 -8.62
N GLU A 14 -10.97 -11.24 -8.36
CA GLU A 14 -11.71 -12.50 -8.23
C GLU A 14 -11.72 -13.36 -9.51
N LYS A 15 -11.47 -12.75 -10.68
CA LYS A 15 -11.34 -13.44 -11.97
C LYS A 15 -10.10 -14.33 -12.04
N HIS A 16 -9.10 -14.09 -11.21
CA HIS A 16 -7.78 -14.71 -11.29
C HIS A 16 -7.31 -15.33 -9.98
N MET A 17 -7.88 -14.94 -8.83
CA MET A 17 -7.52 -15.48 -7.53
C MET A 17 -8.68 -15.37 -6.54
N LEU A 18 -8.64 -16.15 -5.46
CA LEU A 18 -9.62 -16.03 -4.38
C LEU A 18 -9.49 -14.65 -3.71
N ALA A 19 -10.58 -13.88 -3.72
CA ALA A 19 -10.64 -12.54 -3.15
C ALA A 19 -11.40 -12.58 -1.82
N ASP A 20 -10.85 -13.25 -0.81
CA ASP A 20 -11.43 -13.47 0.52
C ASP A 20 -10.80 -12.61 1.63
N GLY A 21 -9.86 -11.72 1.27
CA GLY A 21 -9.28 -10.75 2.18
C GLY A 21 -10.25 -9.66 2.66
N MET A 22 -9.70 -8.73 3.44
CA MET A 22 -10.42 -7.54 3.95
C MET A 22 -11.16 -6.79 2.83
N GLU A 23 -12.26 -6.13 3.17
CA GLU A 23 -13.09 -5.44 2.19
C GLU A 23 -12.47 -4.15 1.66
N GLN A 24 -11.69 -3.47 2.49
CA GLN A 24 -11.11 -2.15 2.20
C GLN A 24 -10.15 -2.23 1.01
N VAL A 25 -10.22 -1.22 0.14
CA VAL A 25 -9.25 -1.05 -0.94
C VAL A 25 -8.36 0.13 -0.57
N ILE A 26 -7.07 -0.11 -0.36
CA ILE A 26 -6.17 0.91 0.18
C ILE A 26 -5.93 2.01 -0.86
N ASP A 27 -6.19 3.25 -0.48
CA ASP A 27 -5.70 4.42 -1.21
C ASP A 27 -4.25 4.71 -0.79
N LEU A 28 -3.31 4.25 -1.61
CA LEU A 28 -1.88 4.38 -1.36
C LEU A 28 -1.39 5.84 -1.34
N HIS A 29 -2.11 6.76 -1.99
CA HIS A 29 -1.72 8.16 -2.05
C HIS A 29 -2.21 8.94 -0.84
N ASN A 30 -3.43 8.68 -0.40
CA ASN A 30 -4.04 9.43 0.70
C ASN A 30 -3.80 8.81 2.09
N SER A 31 -3.42 7.52 2.20
CA SER A 31 -3.07 6.94 3.50
C SER A 31 -1.85 7.61 4.12
N HIS A 32 -1.78 7.76 5.45
CA HIS A 32 -0.70 8.52 6.11
C HIS A 32 -0.45 8.04 7.55
N GLY A 33 0.81 7.99 7.96
CA GLY A 33 1.18 7.59 9.32
C GLY A 33 0.55 6.23 9.69
N SER A 34 -0.24 6.21 10.76
CA SER A 34 -1.00 5.02 11.20
C SER A 34 -2.44 4.98 10.68
N TRP A 35 -2.78 5.76 9.65
CA TRP A 35 -4.14 5.85 9.09
C TRP A 35 -4.20 5.30 7.67
N MET A 36 -5.04 4.29 7.47
CA MET A 36 -5.36 3.72 6.17
C MET A 36 -6.63 4.36 5.62
N VAL A 37 -6.56 4.92 4.41
CA VAL A 37 -7.72 5.46 3.70
C VAL A 37 -8.31 4.36 2.81
N ASP A 38 -9.60 4.06 2.96
CA ASP A 38 -10.32 3.18 2.04
C ASP A 38 -10.73 3.96 0.79
N GLY A 39 -10.09 3.67 -0.35
CA GLY A 39 -10.33 4.32 -1.64
C GLY A 39 -11.76 4.16 -2.17
N ARG A 40 -12.55 3.21 -1.65
CA ARG A 40 -13.95 3.02 -2.07
C ARG A 40 -14.88 4.15 -1.61
N ASN A 41 -14.57 4.77 -0.47
CA ASN A 41 -15.46 5.72 0.19
C ASN A 41 -14.74 6.88 0.91
N GLY A 42 -13.40 6.90 0.92
CA GLY A 42 -12.58 7.90 1.58
C GLY A 42 -12.52 7.80 3.10
N LYS A 43 -13.07 6.74 3.71
CA LYS A 43 -13.07 6.57 5.17
C LYS A 43 -11.67 6.23 5.67
N GLU A 44 -11.25 6.92 6.74
CA GLU A 44 -10.02 6.63 7.45
C GLU A 44 -10.22 5.54 8.52
N TYR A 45 -9.24 4.65 8.62
CA TYR A 45 -9.15 3.60 9.62
C TYR A 45 -7.81 3.72 10.35
N LEU A 46 -7.84 3.71 11.68
CA LEU A 46 -6.62 3.56 12.47
C LEU A 46 -6.07 2.15 12.25
N ASP A 47 -4.87 2.07 11.67
CA ASP A 47 -4.20 0.83 11.34
C ASP A 47 -3.46 0.28 12.56
N LEU A 48 -4.11 -0.68 13.24
CA LEU A 48 -3.52 -1.51 14.31
C LEU A 48 -3.08 -2.89 13.78
N PHE A 49 -3.04 -3.05 12.46
CA PHE A 49 -2.67 -4.29 11.77
C PHE A 49 -1.26 -4.18 11.17
N SER A 50 -0.90 -3.02 10.60
CA SER A 50 0.44 -2.68 10.09
C SER A 50 1.00 -3.72 9.10
N MET A 51 0.11 -4.29 8.29
CA MET A 51 0.43 -5.35 7.33
C MET A 51 1.16 -6.53 7.97
N PHE A 52 0.54 -7.14 8.99
CA PHE A 52 1.19 -8.17 9.83
C PHE A 52 2.49 -7.68 10.46
N ALA A 53 2.49 -6.44 10.98
CA ALA A 53 3.66 -5.77 11.54
C ALA A 53 4.87 -5.60 10.60
N SER A 54 4.70 -5.82 9.29
CA SER A 54 5.77 -5.60 8.30
C SER A 54 5.96 -4.13 7.92
N MET A 55 4.97 -3.27 8.21
CA MET A 55 5.04 -1.83 7.95
C MET A 55 5.46 -1.07 9.20
N SER A 56 6.77 -1.01 9.45
CA SER A 56 7.34 -0.46 10.69
C SER A 56 7.21 1.06 10.86
N ILE A 57 7.09 1.81 9.76
CA ILE A 57 7.10 3.29 9.77
C ILE A 57 5.79 3.91 9.25
N GLY A 58 4.75 3.09 9.05
CA GLY A 58 3.45 3.54 8.56
C GLY A 58 3.44 3.96 7.08
N TYR A 59 2.29 4.49 6.65
CA TYR A 59 2.07 4.94 5.27
C TYR A 59 2.71 6.30 5.03
N ASN A 60 3.30 6.48 3.84
CA ASN A 60 3.72 7.79 3.31
C ASN A 60 4.58 8.61 4.29
N HIS A 61 5.51 7.93 4.98
CA HIS A 61 6.39 8.56 5.95
C HIS A 61 7.18 9.73 5.31
N PRO A 62 7.17 10.96 5.89
CA PRO A 62 7.74 12.15 5.24
C PRO A 62 9.19 11.97 4.78
N TYR A 63 10.04 11.41 5.65
CA TYR A 63 11.44 11.15 5.29
C TYR A 63 11.59 10.23 4.05
N VAL A 64 10.73 9.24 3.90
CA VAL A 64 10.79 8.31 2.75
C VAL A 64 10.40 9.06 1.48
N LEU A 65 9.32 9.84 1.53
CA LEU A 65 8.86 10.64 0.41
C LEU A 65 9.92 11.67 -0.03
N ASP A 66 10.51 12.39 0.92
CA ASP A 66 11.59 13.37 0.67
C ASP A 66 12.86 12.72 0.09
N ASN A 67 13.03 11.41 0.26
CA ASN A 67 14.19 10.65 -0.21
C ASN A 67 13.85 9.65 -1.34
N THR A 68 12.70 9.79 -2.00
CA THR A 68 12.18 8.81 -2.96
C THR A 68 13.20 8.45 -4.04
N ASP A 69 13.90 9.41 -4.63
CA ASP A 69 14.87 9.16 -5.71
C ASP A 69 16.04 8.28 -5.23
N ARG A 70 16.59 8.60 -4.05
CA ARG A 70 17.70 7.86 -3.44
C ARG A 70 17.29 6.43 -3.08
N LEU A 71 16.11 6.26 -2.48
CA LEU A 71 15.61 4.96 -2.04
C LEU A 71 15.21 4.08 -3.23
N THR A 72 14.55 4.67 -4.23
CA THR A 72 14.17 3.97 -5.47
C THR A 72 15.39 3.48 -6.23
N ALA A 73 16.45 4.29 -6.34
CA ALA A 73 17.70 3.90 -7.00
C ALA A 73 18.32 2.63 -6.38
N ALA A 74 18.28 2.50 -5.05
CA ALA A 74 18.72 1.30 -4.35
C ALA A 74 17.74 0.12 -4.54
N ALA A 75 16.44 0.37 -4.41
CA ALA A 75 15.39 -0.65 -4.47
C ALA A 75 15.26 -1.34 -5.84
N ILE A 76 15.60 -0.65 -6.94
CA ILE A 76 15.58 -1.24 -8.29
C ILE A 76 16.62 -2.36 -8.44
N ASN A 77 17.82 -2.16 -7.88
CA ASN A 77 18.94 -3.08 -8.08
C ASN A 77 18.89 -4.29 -7.14
N LYS A 78 18.18 -4.20 -6.00
CA LYS A 78 18.07 -5.24 -4.95
C LYS A 78 19.38 -5.99 -4.72
N PRO A 79 20.51 -5.28 -4.45
CA PRO A 79 21.77 -5.95 -4.20
C PRO A 79 21.61 -6.88 -2.99
N THR A 80 21.99 -8.15 -3.16
CA THR A 80 22.06 -9.11 -2.05
C THR A 80 23.09 -8.60 -1.04
N ASN A 81 22.67 -8.49 0.23
CA ASN A 81 23.62 -8.46 1.33
C ASN A 81 24.13 -9.89 1.54
N SER A 82 25.43 -10.09 1.78
CA SER A 82 26.00 -11.42 1.93
C SER A 82 25.72 -12.07 3.30
N ASP A 83 25.21 -11.26 4.24
CA ASP A 83 24.71 -11.71 5.55
C ASP A 83 23.26 -12.24 5.43
#